data_AF-A0AAV0KCS7-F1
#
_entry.id   AF-A0AAV0KCS7-F1
#
_cell.length_a   1.000
_cell.length_b   1.000
_cell.length_c   1.000
_cell.angle_alpha   90.00
_cell.angle_beta   90.00
_cell.angle_gamma   90.00
#
_symmetry.space_group_name_H-M   'P 1'
#
loop_
_entity.id
_entity.type
_entity.pdbx_description
1 polymer ?
#
loop_
_entity_poly.entity_id
_entity_poly.type
_entity_poly.pdbx_seq_one_letter_code
_entity_poly.pdbx_strand_id
1 'polypeptide(L)'
;MPPSNRALMYRFDPPNNVCSSEKVKEEAISMDHISTLPHALLVEILSRLTLKEAARTSILSGTWVDLWKFVPNLDFDVPKVRQCIWENYWNSGDMEPVLFGRRRYIEWVNRVLTHYQGRKVNNFHVCFNIHNESNANGDIDRWLDFAISKRVQKLKLDFERYGDASWDASGCYIFSERCFKHMKTSEGLSDIRFLQSLCLAFVDVSDEILEHFLCNCPLLEKLAVQHSHGLVRFKVAAGLSSPLPLKHLEVAHCKNLKEIEIDAPNLTYFKLDGRFPDGINLRMENISSLTGLDLYNMIDPGPVFLPRAKFARLETLTFMFDARKAKFPRSIEELTSLKQLTVYVLGSDRNEIRGLLPVINACPSLYQLSVRMDTDEEKDSSCRIWGGSEMEEMHRESIKVVEVSGFAGSAATHTGRWFLDYALRNFVTLEKLILDSRTCTSTGRIFKAPRVQAEVAVECIQMLKSRLPSTVELVIPVS
;
A
#
# COMPACT_ATOMS: atom_id res chain seq x y z
N MET A 1 -31.54 -50.03 -13.01
CA MET A 1 -31.78 -48.83 -13.85
C MET A 1 -33.24 -48.82 -14.28
N PRO A 2 -33.86 -47.66 -14.58
CA PRO A 2 -33.69 -46.28 -14.07
C PRO A 2 -35.12 -45.64 -13.92
N PRO A 3 -35.46 -44.35 -14.23
CA PRO A 3 -34.78 -43.03 -14.26
C PRO A 3 -35.57 -41.85 -13.60
N SER A 4 -35.02 -40.64 -13.81
CA SER A 4 -35.37 -39.23 -13.51
C SER A 4 -36.60 -38.58 -14.19
N ASN A 5 -37.02 -37.37 -13.72
CA ASN A 5 -37.36 -36.12 -14.49
C ASN A 5 -37.96 -35.06 -13.52
N ARG A 6 -37.56 -33.77 -13.46
CA ARG A 6 -37.63 -32.58 -14.37
C ARG A 6 -39.05 -32.08 -14.75
N ALA A 7 -39.26 -30.78 -14.48
CA ALA A 7 -40.14 -29.78 -15.13
C ALA A 7 -41.34 -29.23 -14.31
N LEU A 8 -41.51 -27.89 -14.36
CA LEU A 8 -42.73 -27.09 -14.62
C LEU A 8 -42.46 -25.64 -14.13
N MET A 9 -42.65 -24.60 -14.94
CA MET A 9 -43.89 -23.82 -15.14
C MET A 9 -43.52 -22.61 -16.04
N TYR A 10 -44.29 -22.00 -16.94
CA TYR A 10 -45.58 -22.23 -17.61
C TYR A 10 -45.54 -21.42 -18.94
N ARG A 11 -46.33 -21.84 -19.92
CA ARG A 11 -46.54 -21.22 -21.25
C ARG A 11 -47.36 -19.93 -21.19
N PHE A 12 -47.21 -19.06 -22.20
CA PHE A 12 -48.30 -18.35 -22.87
C PHE A 12 -47.89 -18.05 -24.32
N ASP A 13 -48.61 -18.60 -25.30
CA ASP A 13 -48.60 -18.19 -26.73
C ASP A 13 -49.82 -17.31 -27.01
N PRO A 14 -49.77 -16.42 -28.02
CA PRO A 14 -50.76 -16.50 -29.11
C PRO A 14 -50.13 -16.13 -30.50
N PRO A 15 -50.89 -16.07 -31.62
CA PRO A 15 -50.87 -17.07 -32.68
C PRO A 15 -50.19 -16.60 -34.00
N ASN A 16 -49.87 -17.59 -34.85
CA ASN A 16 -49.44 -17.44 -36.24
C ASN A 16 -50.31 -16.47 -37.07
N ASN A 17 -49.68 -15.64 -37.90
CA ASN A 17 -50.16 -15.46 -39.27
C ASN A 17 -49.06 -15.00 -40.25
N VAL A 18 -49.20 -15.52 -41.47
CA VAL A 18 -48.25 -15.54 -42.58
C VAL A 18 -48.17 -14.18 -43.30
N CYS A 19 -46.96 -13.74 -43.66
CA CYS A 19 -46.75 -12.95 -44.88
C CYS A 19 -45.33 -13.14 -45.42
N SER A 20 -45.26 -13.75 -46.60
CA SER A 20 -44.09 -13.94 -47.44
C SER A 20 -43.49 -12.62 -47.93
N SER A 21 -42.20 -12.41 -47.67
CA SER A 21 -41.34 -11.63 -48.57
C SER A 21 -39.95 -12.23 -48.52
N GLU A 22 -39.46 -12.65 -49.69
CA GLU A 22 -38.07 -13.02 -49.91
C GLU A 22 -37.21 -11.80 -49.60
N LYS A 23 -36.58 -11.78 -48.42
CA LYS A 23 -35.40 -10.96 -48.17
C LYS A 23 -34.22 -11.90 -48.12
N VAL A 24 -33.40 -11.82 -49.16
CA VAL A 24 -32.04 -12.34 -49.20
C VAL A 24 -31.35 -11.92 -47.90
N LYS A 25 -31.16 -12.89 -46.99
CA LYS A 25 -30.26 -12.71 -45.86
C LYS A 25 -28.85 -12.77 -46.45
N GLU A 26 -28.31 -11.61 -46.78
CA GLU A 26 -26.87 -11.42 -46.77
C GLU A 26 -26.42 -11.61 -45.31
N GLU A 27 -26.23 -12.88 -44.91
CA GLU A 27 -25.42 -13.20 -43.76
C GLU A 27 -24.00 -12.79 -44.11
N ALA A 28 -23.67 -11.53 -43.84
CA ALA A 28 -22.31 -11.17 -43.55
C ALA A 28 -21.91 -12.05 -42.36
N ILE A 29 -21.30 -13.21 -42.67
CA ILE A 29 -20.53 -13.99 -41.72
C ILE A 29 -19.48 -12.99 -41.22
N SER A 30 -19.78 -12.33 -40.11
CA SER A 30 -18.82 -11.52 -39.36
C SER A 30 -17.75 -12.50 -38.93
N MET A 31 -16.76 -12.72 -39.80
CA MET A 31 -15.66 -13.61 -39.53
C MET A 31 -15.00 -13.13 -38.25
N ASP A 32 -14.96 -14.02 -37.26
CA ASP A 32 -14.27 -13.75 -36.00
C ASP A 32 -12.76 -13.78 -36.25
N HIS A 33 -12.25 -12.65 -36.75
CA HIS A 33 -10.84 -12.43 -37.07
C HIS A 33 -9.94 -12.46 -35.83
N ILE A 34 -10.50 -12.32 -34.62
CA ILE A 34 -9.72 -12.42 -33.40
C ILE A 34 -9.50 -13.89 -33.08
N SER A 35 -10.54 -14.74 -33.16
CA SER A 35 -10.41 -16.18 -32.95
C SER A 35 -9.48 -16.89 -33.95
N THR A 36 -9.11 -16.26 -35.07
CA THR A 36 -8.13 -16.80 -36.01
C THR A 36 -6.68 -16.50 -35.63
N LEU A 37 -6.42 -15.65 -34.63
CA LEU A 37 -5.08 -15.36 -34.16
C LEU A 37 -4.43 -16.60 -33.53
N PRO A 38 -3.09 -16.75 -33.65
CA PRO A 38 -2.35 -17.78 -32.94
C PRO A 38 -2.65 -17.78 -31.44
N HIS A 39 -2.72 -18.97 -30.85
CA HIS A 39 -3.02 -19.17 -29.42
C HIS A 39 -2.18 -18.27 -28.50
N ALA A 40 -0.89 -18.10 -28.79
CA ALA A 40 -0.01 -17.25 -28.00
C ALA A 40 -0.43 -15.76 -28.00
N LEU A 41 -0.94 -15.25 -29.12
CA LEU A 41 -1.43 -13.87 -29.21
C LEU A 41 -2.77 -13.71 -28.48
N LEU A 42 -3.63 -14.73 -28.53
CA LEU A 42 -4.88 -14.72 -27.76
C LEU A 42 -4.60 -14.69 -26.25
N VAL A 43 -3.65 -15.50 -25.77
CA VAL A 43 -3.23 -15.48 -24.36
C VAL A 43 -2.60 -14.13 -24.00
N GLU A 44 -1.83 -13.51 -24.90
CA GLU A 44 -1.27 -12.17 -24.68
C GLU A 44 -2.35 -11.08 -24.62
N ILE A 45 -3.42 -11.18 -25.41
CA ILE A 45 -4.58 -10.30 -25.28
C ILE A 45 -5.24 -10.49 -23.92
N LEU A 46 -5.47 -11.74 -23.50
CA LEU A 46 -6.06 -12.04 -22.19
C LEU A 46 -5.16 -11.66 -21.02
N SER A 47 -3.84 -11.59 -21.21
CA SER A 47 -2.89 -11.19 -20.15
C SER A 47 -3.06 -9.74 -19.71
N ARG A 48 -3.75 -8.92 -20.52
CA ARG A 48 -4.12 -7.53 -20.23
C ARG A 48 -5.44 -7.39 -19.47
N LEU A 49 -6.19 -8.48 -19.33
CA LEU A 49 -7.44 -8.52 -18.57
C LEU A 49 -7.21 -9.04 -17.16
N THR A 50 -8.17 -8.78 -16.27
CA THR A 50 -8.19 -9.49 -14.98
C THR A 50 -8.46 -10.97 -15.19
N LEU A 51 -8.03 -11.81 -14.24
CA LEU A 51 -8.27 -13.26 -14.31
C LEU A 51 -9.76 -13.60 -14.50
N LYS A 52 -10.65 -12.85 -13.85
CA LYS A 52 -12.11 -13.03 -13.99
C LYS A 52 -12.62 -12.64 -15.36
N GLU A 53 -12.13 -11.54 -15.93
CA GLU A 53 -12.50 -11.12 -17.29
C GLU A 53 -11.98 -12.12 -18.32
N ALA A 54 -10.74 -12.59 -18.18
CA ALA A 54 -10.18 -13.62 -19.03
C ALA A 54 -11.03 -14.90 -18.98
N ALA A 55 -11.43 -15.37 -17.79
CA ALA A 55 -12.32 -16.52 -17.65
C ALA A 55 -13.73 -16.27 -18.25
N ARG A 56 -14.22 -15.02 -18.26
CA ARG A 56 -15.50 -14.68 -18.89
C ARG A 56 -15.45 -14.76 -20.41
N THR A 57 -14.28 -14.61 -21.03
CA THR A 57 -14.15 -14.77 -22.49
C THR A 57 -14.40 -16.20 -22.97
N SER A 58 -14.43 -17.18 -22.06
CA SER A 58 -14.74 -18.58 -22.35
C SER A 58 -16.11 -18.81 -23.01
N ILE A 59 -17.03 -17.83 -22.95
CA ILE A 59 -18.35 -17.93 -23.60
C ILE A 59 -18.36 -17.43 -25.05
N LEU A 60 -17.28 -16.79 -25.52
CA LEU A 60 -17.25 -16.16 -26.85
C LEU A 60 -17.25 -17.20 -27.97
N SER A 61 -16.41 -18.23 -27.87
CA SER A 61 -16.39 -19.36 -28.79
C SER A 61 -15.61 -20.53 -28.18
N GLY A 62 -15.65 -21.70 -28.83
CA GLY A 62 -14.90 -22.89 -28.41
C GLY A 62 -13.39 -22.64 -28.27
N THR A 63 -12.82 -21.72 -29.04
CA THR A 63 -11.39 -21.36 -28.99
C THR A 63 -11.01 -20.69 -27.68
N TRP A 64 -11.93 -19.95 -27.05
CA TRP A 64 -11.63 -19.12 -25.87
C TRP A 64 -11.87 -19.83 -24.53
N VAL A 65 -12.59 -20.97 -24.55
CA VAL A 65 -13.05 -21.69 -23.34
C VAL A 65 -11.93 -21.88 -22.31
N ASP A 66 -10.73 -22.21 -22.77
CA ASP A 66 -9.61 -22.64 -21.92
C ASP A 66 -8.42 -21.68 -21.91
N LEU A 67 -8.47 -20.57 -22.64
CA LEU A 67 -7.32 -19.67 -22.79
C LEU A 67 -6.89 -19.03 -21.46
N TRP A 68 -7.84 -18.77 -20.56
CA TRP A 68 -7.55 -18.22 -19.24
C TRP A 68 -6.60 -19.11 -18.42
N LYS A 69 -6.56 -20.43 -18.68
CA LYS A 69 -5.68 -21.40 -18.01
C LYS A 69 -4.19 -21.18 -18.30
N PHE A 70 -3.87 -20.35 -19.29
CA PHE A 70 -2.50 -20.05 -19.73
C PHE A 70 -2.05 -18.63 -19.39
N VAL A 71 -2.92 -17.79 -18.85
CA VAL A 71 -2.61 -16.39 -18.54
C VAL A 71 -1.54 -16.32 -17.45
N PRO A 72 -0.45 -15.55 -17.63
CA PRO A 72 0.65 -15.51 -16.67
C PRO A 72 0.37 -14.67 -15.42
N ASN A 73 -0.71 -13.88 -15.41
CA ASN A 73 -1.08 -13.00 -14.31
C ASN A 73 -2.22 -13.61 -13.51
N LEU A 74 -1.89 -14.25 -12.38
CA LEU A 74 -2.84 -14.83 -11.44
C LEU A 74 -3.08 -13.83 -10.29
N ASP A 75 -4.00 -12.91 -10.53
CA ASP A 75 -4.46 -11.94 -9.54
C ASP A 75 -5.79 -12.38 -8.94
N PHE A 76 -5.75 -12.73 -7.65
CA PHE A 76 -6.90 -13.18 -6.87
C PHE A 76 -7.48 -12.09 -5.97
N ASP A 77 -7.12 -10.83 -6.17
CA ASP A 77 -7.74 -9.73 -5.43
C ASP A 77 -9.21 -9.53 -5.81
N VAL A 78 -10.04 -9.28 -4.80
CA VAL A 78 -11.49 -9.14 -4.91
C VAL A 78 -11.96 -7.95 -4.06
N PRO A 79 -11.55 -6.71 -4.39
CA PRO A 79 -11.70 -5.56 -3.51
C PRO A 79 -13.15 -5.27 -3.14
N LYS A 80 -14.09 -5.42 -4.08
CA LYS A 80 -15.53 -5.26 -3.82
C LYS A 80 -16.07 -6.29 -2.83
N VAL A 81 -15.64 -7.55 -2.94
CA VAL A 81 -16.09 -8.63 -2.04
C VAL A 81 -15.53 -8.41 -0.64
N ARG A 82 -14.24 -8.11 -0.55
CA ARG A 82 -13.55 -7.75 0.69
C ARG A 82 -14.23 -6.58 1.39
N GLN A 83 -14.52 -5.52 0.65
CA GLN A 83 -15.23 -4.35 1.17
C GLN A 83 -16.62 -4.72 1.71
N CYS A 84 -17.42 -5.48 0.97
CA CYS A 84 -18.73 -5.92 1.47
C CYS A 84 -18.62 -6.79 2.73
N ILE A 85 -17.64 -7.69 2.81
CA ILE A 85 -17.41 -8.53 4.01
C ILE A 85 -17.01 -7.65 5.19
N TRP A 86 -16.08 -6.71 4.97
CA TRP A 86 -15.64 -5.75 5.98
C TRP A 86 -16.80 -4.89 6.50
N GLU A 87 -17.61 -4.30 5.61
CA GLU A 87 -18.75 -3.46 5.97
C GLU A 87 -19.80 -4.24 6.76
N ASN A 88 -20.11 -5.48 6.35
CA ASN A 88 -21.02 -6.33 7.09
C ASN A 88 -20.49 -6.64 8.49
N TYR A 89 -19.23 -7.08 8.58
CA TYR A 89 -18.58 -7.37 9.85
C TYR A 89 -18.55 -6.14 10.77
N TRP A 90 -18.18 -4.97 10.24
CA TRP A 90 -18.12 -3.73 11.02
C TRP A 90 -19.49 -3.31 11.57
N ASN A 91 -20.55 -3.51 10.78
CA ASN A 91 -21.91 -3.09 11.16
C ASN A 91 -22.60 -4.07 12.12
N SER A 92 -22.34 -5.38 12.01
CA SER A 92 -23.05 -6.39 12.80
C SER A 92 -22.20 -7.11 13.84
N GLY A 93 -20.87 -7.06 13.73
CA GLY A 93 -19.94 -7.90 14.47
C GLY A 93 -20.01 -9.39 14.09
N ASP A 94 -20.81 -9.75 13.07
CA ASP A 94 -21.04 -11.13 12.68
C ASP A 94 -19.86 -11.70 11.88
N MET A 95 -19.29 -12.79 12.39
CA MET A 95 -18.18 -13.49 11.77
C MET A 95 -18.61 -14.48 10.68
N GLU A 96 -19.89 -14.88 10.62
CA GLU A 96 -20.35 -15.91 9.69
C GLU A 96 -20.11 -15.53 8.20
N PRO A 97 -20.39 -14.29 7.75
CA PRO A 97 -20.06 -13.86 6.39
C PRO A 97 -18.56 -13.91 6.08
N VAL A 98 -17.72 -13.62 7.08
CA VAL A 98 -16.25 -13.66 6.97
C VAL A 98 -15.80 -15.11 6.77
N LEU A 99 -16.24 -16.02 7.64
CA LEU A 99 -15.91 -17.45 7.59
C LEU A 99 -16.42 -18.12 6.31
N PHE A 100 -17.62 -17.78 5.86
CA PHE A 100 -18.14 -18.27 4.59
C PHE A 100 -17.35 -17.73 3.39
N GLY A 101 -16.99 -16.43 3.41
CA GLY A 101 -16.15 -15.80 2.40
C GLY A 101 -14.78 -16.48 2.27
N ARG A 102 -14.14 -16.79 3.40
CA ARG A 102 -12.85 -17.52 3.46
C ARG A 102 -12.88 -18.83 2.71
N ARG A 103 -13.81 -19.71 3.07
CA ARG A 103 -13.95 -21.04 2.45
C ARG A 103 -14.15 -20.94 0.94
N ARG A 104 -15.07 -20.08 0.50
CA ARG A 104 -15.32 -19.87 -0.94
C ARG A 104 -14.12 -19.30 -1.69
N TYR A 105 -13.37 -18.40 -1.04
CA TYR A 105 -12.17 -17.83 -1.62
C TYR A 105 -11.08 -18.91 -1.81
N ILE A 106 -10.80 -19.70 -0.77
CA ILE A 106 -9.84 -20.80 -0.80
C ILE A 106 -10.21 -21.81 -1.89
N GLU A 107 -11.47 -22.25 -1.95
CA GLU A 107 -11.97 -23.16 -2.99
C GLU A 107 -11.83 -22.58 -4.40
N TRP A 108 -12.03 -21.27 -4.55
CA TRP A 108 -11.85 -20.60 -5.84
C TRP A 108 -10.38 -20.59 -6.27
N VAL A 109 -9.47 -20.17 -5.39
CA VAL A 109 -8.02 -20.21 -5.66
C VAL A 109 -7.60 -21.63 -6.01
N ASN A 110 -7.93 -22.62 -5.18
CA ASN A 110 -7.60 -24.02 -5.39
C ASN A 110 -8.09 -24.55 -6.75
N ARG A 111 -9.31 -24.22 -7.16
CA ARG A 111 -9.84 -24.60 -8.49
C ARG A 111 -9.05 -23.98 -9.63
N VAL A 112 -8.72 -22.70 -9.55
CA VAL A 112 -7.91 -22.03 -10.58
C VAL A 112 -6.54 -22.69 -10.69
N LEU A 113 -5.85 -22.93 -9.58
CA LEU A 113 -4.51 -23.53 -9.59
C LEU A 113 -4.53 -24.96 -10.14
N THR A 114 -5.55 -25.74 -9.81
CA THR A 114 -5.72 -27.12 -10.30
C THR A 114 -5.88 -27.18 -11.82
N HIS A 115 -6.55 -26.18 -12.42
CA HIS A 115 -6.78 -26.13 -13.86
C HIS A 115 -5.72 -25.34 -14.63
N TYR A 116 -4.74 -24.75 -13.95
CA TYR A 116 -3.73 -23.93 -14.59
C TYR A 116 -2.77 -24.77 -15.44
N GLN A 117 -2.62 -24.39 -16.71
CA GLN A 117 -1.80 -25.10 -17.70
C GLN A 117 -0.60 -24.29 -18.19
N GLY A 118 -0.48 -23.02 -17.76
CA GLY A 118 0.67 -22.18 -18.06
C GLY A 118 1.99 -22.76 -17.53
N ARG A 119 3.07 -22.53 -18.27
CA ARG A 119 4.43 -22.95 -17.89
C ARG A 119 5.07 -22.04 -16.85
N LYS A 120 4.66 -20.77 -16.81
CA LYS A 120 5.23 -19.74 -15.95
C LYS A 120 4.13 -18.82 -15.46
N VAL A 121 4.23 -18.40 -14.20
CA VAL A 121 3.43 -17.33 -13.62
C VAL A 121 4.33 -16.09 -13.49
N ASN A 122 3.89 -14.94 -13.98
CA ASN A 122 4.61 -13.68 -13.78
C ASN A 122 4.20 -13.02 -12.47
N ASN A 123 2.89 -12.92 -12.23
CA ASN A 123 2.32 -12.32 -11.02
C ASN A 123 1.42 -13.33 -10.32
N PHE A 124 1.69 -13.57 -9.04
CA PHE A 124 0.86 -14.36 -8.14
C PHE A 124 0.46 -13.48 -6.96
N HIS A 125 -0.78 -13.02 -6.95
CA HIS A 125 -1.30 -12.10 -5.95
C HIS A 125 -2.51 -12.71 -5.26
N VAL A 126 -2.38 -13.00 -3.97
CA VAL A 126 -3.45 -13.47 -3.11
C VAL A 126 -3.70 -12.41 -2.04
N CYS A 127 -4.96 -11.97 -1.93
CA CYS A 127 -5.32 -10.80 -1.14
C CYS A 127 -6.71 -11.01 -0.52
N PHE A 128 -6.76 -11.59 0.69
CA PHE A 128 -8.03 -11.90 1.36
C PHE A 128 -7.84 -12.24 2.83
N ASN A 129 -8.76 -11.82 3.69
CA ASN A 129 -8.79 -12.21 5.10
C ASN A 129 -8.98 -13.74 5.22
N ILE A 130 -7.92 -14.51 5.46
CA ILE A 130 -7.94 -15.97 5.68
C ILE A 130 -7.36 -16.39 7.03
N HIS A 131 -7.10 -15.40 7.89
CA HIS A 131 -6.59 -15.55 9.25
C HIS A 131 -7.45 -16.48 10.12
N ASN A 132 -6.86 -17.31 10.99
CA ASN A 132 -7.57 -18.25 11.89
C ASN A 132 -8.48 -19.29 11.19
N GLU A 133 -8.36 -19.48 9.87
CA GLU A 133 -9.05 -20.60 9.20
C GLU A 133 -8.27 -21.90 9.43
N SER A 134 -8.89 -22.85 10.12
CA SER A 134 -8.24 -24.04 10.71
C SER A 134 -7.57 -24.98 9.70
N ASN A 135 -7.76 -24.76 8.39
CA ASN A 135 -7.09 -25.50 7.32
C ASN A 135 -6.35 -24.62 6.29
N ALA A 136 -6.42 -23.29 6.39
CA ALA A 136 -5.86 -22.40 5.36
C ALA A 136 -4.35 -22.53 5.23
N ASN A 137 -3.62 -22.81 6.31
CA ASN A 137 -2.15 -22.94 6.26
C ASN A 137 -1.70 -24.00 5.25
N GLY A 138 -2.38 -25.15 5.21
CA GLY A 138 -2.04 -26.20 4.26
C GLY A 138 -2.35 -25.83 2.81
N ASP A 139 -3.37 -25.01 2.57
CA ASP A 139 -3.66 -24.48 1.24
C ASP A 139 -2.67 -23.40 0.83
N ILE A 140 -2.30 -22.48 1.73
CA ILE A 140 -1.30 -21.44 1.49
C ILE A 140 0.07 -22.07 1.17
N ASP A 141 0.46 -23.12 1.88
CA ASP A 141 1.68 -23.89 1.58
C ASP A 141 1.66 -24.41 0.13
N ARG A 142 0.52 -24.99 -0.30
CA ARG A 142 0.36 -25.46 -1.69
C ARG A 142 0.38 -24.32 -2.70
N TRP A 143 -0.16 -23.16 -2.34
CA TRP A 143 -0.14 -21.97 -3.20
C TRP A 143 1.29 -21.45 -3.39
N LEU A 144 2.09 -21.44 -2.32
CA LEU A 144 3.50 -21.09 -2.36
C LEU A 144 4.29 -22.09 -3.21
N ASP A 145 4.15 -23.40 -2.95
CA ASP A 145 4.81 -24.45 -3.74
C ASP A 145 4.44 -24.34 -5.24
N PHE A 146 3.16 -24.09 -5.53
CA PHE A 146 2.69 -23.84 -6.89
C PHE A 146 3.38 -22.62 -7.51
N ALA A 147 3.38 -21.48 -6.82
CA ALA A 147 3.95 -20.24 -7.36
C ALA A 147 5.46 -20.39 -7.61
N ILE A 148 6.18 -21.02 -6.68
CA ILE A 148 7.60 -21.32 -6.79
C ILE A 148 7.83 -22.23 -7.99
N SER A 149 7.17 -23.38 -8.09
CA SER A 149 7.32 -24.32 -9.24
C SER A 149 6.99 -23.71 -10.61
N LYS A 150 6.22 -22.61 -10.64
CA LYS A 150 5.89 -21.84 -11.84
C LYS A 150 6.80 -20.63 -12.05
N ARG A 151 7.93 -20.54 -11.36
CA ARG A 151 8.97 -19.50 -11.51
C ARG A 151 8.41 -18.09 -11.39
N VAL A 152 7.60 -17.89 -10.34
CA VAL A 152 6.95 -16.62 -10.06
C VAL A 152 7.97 -15.47 -9.99
N GLN A 153 7.63 -14.34 -10.61
CA GLN A 153 8.46 -13.12 -10.56
C GLN A 153 7.96 -12.14 -9.51
N LYS A 154 6.64 -12.00 -9.37
CA LYS A 154 6.01 -11.13 -8.38
C LYS A 154 5.10 -11.97 -7.51
N LEU A 155 5.48 -12.16 -6.26
CA LEU A 155 4.71 -12.86 -5.26
C LEU A 155 4.19 -11.85 -4.25
N LYS A 156 2.86 -11.73 -4.15
CA LYS A 156 2.20 -10.93 -3.13
C LYS A 156 1.20 -11.78 -2.36
N LEU A 157 1.43 -11.92 -1.06
CA LEU A 157 0.49 -12.52 -0.12
C LEU A 157 0.07 -11.45 0.87
N ASP A 158 -1.24 -11.21 0.94
CA ASP A 158 -1.86 -10.26 1.86
C ASP A 158 -3.09 -10.92 2.48
N PHE A 159 -2.98 -11.29 3.75
CA PHE A 159 -4.02 -12.05 4.45
C PHE A 159 -4.88 -11.23 5.40
N GLU A 160 -4.95 -9.91 5.19
CA GLU A 160 -5.79 -8.90 5.87
C GLU A 160 -6.44 -9.32 7.20
N ARG A 161 -6.27 -8.57 8.28
CA ARG A 161 -7.05 -8.83 9.52
C ARG A 161 -8.35 -8.02 9.57
N TYR A 162 -9.50 -8.72 9.70
CA TYR A 162 -10.78 -8.11 10.05
C TYR A 162 -11.03 -8.27 11.54
N GLY A 163 -11.36 -7.17 12.22
CA GLY A 163 -12.03 -7.24 13.52
C GLY A 163 -11.23 -7.62 14.75
N ASP A 164 -9.91 -7.78 14.64
CA ASP A 164 -9.13 -8.16 15.82
C ASP A 164 -8.58 -6.93 16.55
N ALA A 165 -9.20 -6.61 17.70
CA ALA A 165 -8.70 -5.61 18.64
C ALA A 165 -7.38 -6.05 19.29
N SER A 166 -7.16 -7.36 19.42
CA SER A 166 -5.87 -7.92 19.79
C SER A 166 -5.02 -8.05 18.54
N TRP A 167 -4.22 -7.04 18.26
CA TRP A 167 -3.12 -7.09 17.29
C TRP A 167 -1.99 -8.08 17.70
N ASP A 168 -2.34 -9.18 18.37
CA ASP A 168 -1.43 -10.25 18.74
C ASP A 168 -1.04 -11.09 17.51
N ALA A 169 0.00 -11.91 17.64
CA ALA A 169 0.48 -12.77 16.56
C ALA A 169 -0.44 -13.98 16.31
N SER A 170 -1.47 -14.18 17.13
CA SER A 170 -2.24 -15.42 17.14
C SER A 170 -3.03 -15.56 15.84
N GLY A 171 -2.78 -16.62 15.06
CA GLY A 171 -3.54 -16.92 13.85
C GLY A 171 -2.99 -16.42 12.53
N CYS A 172 -1.88 -15.66 12.51
CA CYS A 172 -1.20 -15.31 11.25
C CYS A 172 -0.68 -16.59 10.60
N TYR A 173 -0.69 -16.63 9.26
CA TYR A 173 -0.02 -17.73 8.56
C TYR A 173 1.47 -17.64 8.84
N ILE A 174 2.02 -18.69 9.46
CA ILE A 174 3.46 -18.83 9.69
C ILE A 174 4.00 -19.64 8.54
N PHE A 175 5.08 -19.15 7.90
CA PHE A 175 5.78 -19.93 6.89
C PHE A 175 6.13 -21.32 7.43
N SER A 176 5.56 -22.36 6.83
CA SER A 176 5.73 -23.70 7.36
C SER A 176 7.16 -24.20 7.16
N GLU A 177 7.63 -25.01 8.10
CA GLU A 177 8.94 -25.66 7.99
C GLU A 177 9.04 -26.50 6.70
N ARG A 178 7.90 -27.03 6.23
CA ARG A 178 7.81 -27.79 4.98
C ARG A 178 8.13 -26.90 3.77
N CYS A 179 7.46 -25.76 3.62
CA CYS A 179 7.73 -24.84 2.50
C CYS A 179 9.17 -24.33 2.56
N PHE A 180 9.68 -24.01 3.76
CA PHE A 180 11.06 -23.57 3.91
C PHE A 180 12.08 -24.66 3.54
N LYS A 181 11.84 -25.91 3.93
CA LYS A 181 12.67 -27.07 3.51
C LYS A 181 12.65 -27.25 2.00
N HIS A 182 11.49 -27.14 1.36
CA HIS A 182 11.38 -27.23 -0.09
C HIS A 182 12.20 -26.14 -0.81
N MET A 183 12.11 -24.89 -0.34
CA MET A 183 12.90 -23.77 -0.90
C MET A 183 14.41 -24.00 -0.78
N LYS A 184 14.87 -24.71 0.25
CA LYS A 184 16.29 -25.06 0.43
C LYS A 184 16.78 -26.21 -0.46
N THR A 185 15.89 -26.95 -1.12
CA THR A 185 16.28 -28.02 -2.05
C THR A 185 16.80 -27.44 -3.37
N SER A 186 17.61 -28.18 -4.12
CA SER A 186 18.13 -27.72 -5.42
C SER A 186 17.04 -27.33 -6.41
N GLU A 187 15.90 -28.05 -6.39
CA GLU A 187 14.74 -27.76 -7.24
C GLU A 187 14.09 -26.43 -6.82
N GLY A 188 13.75 -26.28 -5.53
CA GLY A 188 13.17 -25.05 -5.00
C GLY A 188 14.07 -23.83 -5.19
N LEU A 189 15.36 -23.96 -4.89
CA LEU A 189 16.39 -22.93 -5.10
C LEU A 189 16.44 -22.47 -6.57
N SER A 190 16.29 -23.40 -7.51
CA SER A 190 16.35 -23.12 -8.95
C SER A 190 15.15 -22.31 -9.44
N ASP A 191 14.01 -22.38 -8.77
CA ASP A 191 12.80 -21.68 -9.19
C ASP A 191 12.50 -20.40 -8.38
N ILE A 192 12.93 -20.29 -7.12
CA ILE A 192 12.82 -19.02 -6.35
C ILE A 192 13.74 -17.92 -6.88
N ARG A 193 14.83 -18.27 -7.58
CA ARG A 193 15.81 -17.31 -8.12
C ARG A 193 15.23 -16.33 -9.15
N PHE A 194 14.03 -16.62 -9.69
CA PHE A 194 13.34 -15.77 -10.65
C PHE A 194 12.54 -14.65 -9.99
N LEU A 195 12.43 -14.66 -8.65
CA LEU A 195 11.66 -13.69 -7.89
C LEU A 195 12.29 -12.30 -7.98
N GLN A 196 11.46 -11.32 -8.33
CA GLN A 196 11.78 -9.91 -8.51
C GLN A 196 11.07 -9.02 -7.48
N SER A 197 9.89 -9.42 -7.03
CA SER A 197 9.11 -8.71 -6.03
C SER A 197 8.51 -9.69 -5.04
N LEU A 198 8.79 -9.49 -3.76
CA LEU A 198 8.19 -10.22 -2.65
C LEU A 198 7.45 -9.24 -1.74
N CYS A 199 6.14 -9.42 -1.61
CA CYS A 199 5.29 -8.62 -0.73
C CYS A 199 4.53 -9.55 0.21
N LEU A 200 4.76 -9.43 1.51
CA LEU A 200 4.17 -10.27 2.54
C LEU A 200 3.48 -9.37 3.56
N ALA A 201 2.15 -9.46 3.66
CA ALA A 201 1.35 -8.69 4.62
C ALA A 201 0.45 -9.65 5.41
N PHE A 202 0.48 -9.53 6.74
CA PHE A 202 -0.18 -10.49 7.65
C PHE A 202 0.29 -11.94 7.43
N VAL A 203 1.57 -12.08 7.08
CA VAL A 203 2.28 -13.34 6.93
C VAL A 203 3.47 -13.29 7.87
N ASP A 204 3.56 -14.28 8.75
CA ASP A 204 4.59 -14.33 9.76
C ASP A 204 5.85 -15.02 9.22
N VAL A 205 6.94 -14.26 9.19
CA VAL A 205 8.26 -14.67 8.71
C VAL A 205 9.30 -14.45 9.80
N SER A 206 10.23 -15.38 9.92
CA SER A 206 11.41 -15.22 10.76
C SER A 206 12.55 -14.54 10.01
N ASP A 207 13.54 -14.08 10.77
CA ASP A 207 14.79 -13.50 10.28
C ASP A 207 15.45 -14.43 9.23
N GLU A 208 15.51 -15.73 9.50
CA GLU A 208 16.17 -16.73 8.64
C GLU A 208 15.48 -16.90 7.28
N ILE A 209 14.17 -16.74 7.23
CA ILE A 209 13.39 -16.88 5.99
C ILE A 209 13.65 -15.69 5.07
N LEU A 210 13.65 -14.48 5.62
CA LEU A 210 13.95 -13.28 4.83
C LEU A 210 15.41 -13.27 4.35
N GLU A 211 16.36 -13.66 5.21
CA GLU A 211 17.76 -13.84 4.81
C GLU A 211 17.91 -14.86 3.68
N HIS A 212 17.12 -15.94 3.70
CA HIS A 212 17.13 -16.93 2.64
C HIS A 212 16.68 -16.34 1.29
N PHE A 213 15.61 -15.55 1.26
CA PHE A 213 15.18 -14.87 0.03
C PHE A 213 16.23 -13.87 -0.47
N LEU A 214 16.81 -13.07 0.43
CA LEU A 214 17.86 -12.11 0.06
C LEU A 214 19.07 -12.84 -0.55
N CYS A 215 19.53 -13.94 0.04
CA CYS A 215 20.70 -14.67 -0.46
C CYS A 215 20.46 -15.47 -1.74
N ASN A 216 19.21 -15.93 -2.00
CA ASN A 216 18.92 -16.88 -3.08
C ASN A 216 18.05 -16.31 -4.22
N CYS A 217 17.59 -15.07 -4.12
CA CYS A 217 16.84 -14.37 -5.17
C CYS A 217 17.68 -13.23 -5.79
N PRO A 218 18.59 -13.54 -6.74
CA PRO A 218 19.52 -12.55 -7.32
C PRO A 218 18.84 -11.50 -8.19
N LEU A 219 17.54 -11.63 -8.47
CA LEU A 219 16.74 -10.67 -9.24
C LEU A 219 15.80 -9.83 -8.36
N LEU A 220 15.85 -9.97 -7.04
CA LEU A 220 14.91 -9.34 -6.11
C LEU A 220 15.11 -7.82 -6.05
N GLU A 221 14.22 -7.08 -6.70
CA GLU A 221 14.23 -5.61 -6.73
C GLU A 221 13.34 -4.99 -5.66
N LYS A 222 12.29 -5.70 -5.22
CA LYS A 222 11.34 -5.23 -4.21
C LYS A 222 11.11 -6.26 -3.11
N LEU A 223 11.25 -5.82 -1.87
CA LEU A 223 10.88 -6.57 -0.68
C LEU A 223 9.98 -5.70 0.21
N ALA A 224 8.79 -6.18 0.53
CA ALA A 224 7.88 -5.54 1.46
C ALA A 224 7.37 -6.56 2.48
N VAL A 225 7.53 -6.26 3.77
CA VAL A 225 7.07 -7.10 4.87
C VAL A 225 6.22 -6.25 5.82
N GLN A 226 4.99 -6.68 6.05
CA GLN A 226 4.02 -5.95 6.86
C GLN A 226 3.34 -6.88 7.86
N HIS A 227 3.20 -6.42 9.10
CA HIS A 227 2.51 -7.17 10.16
C HIS A 227 3.09 -8.56 10.43
N SER A 228 4.42 -8.70 10.44
CA SER A 228 5.10 -9.93 10.88
C SER A 228 5.62 -9.76 12.31
N HIS A 229 5.35 -10.74 13.16
CA HIS A 229 5.72 -10.75 14.58
C HIS A 229 6.95 -11.64 14.85
N GLY A 230 7.27 -12.57 13.96
CA GLY A 230 8.46 -13.42 13.99
C GLY A 230 9.74 -12.68 13.60
N LEU A 231 9.62 -11.52 12.96
CA LEU A 231 10.74 -10.68 12.56
C LEU A 231 11.27 -9.88 13.76
N VAL A 232 12.51 -10.17 14.17
CA VAL A 232 13.18 -9.54 15.32
C VAL A 232 14.42 -8.76 14.90
N ARG A 233 15.23 -9.34 14.00
CA ARG A 233 16.42 -8.69 13.41
C ARG A 233 16.38 -8.83 11.90
N PHE A 234 16.49 -7.71 11.20
CA PHE A 234 16.45 -7.72 9.75
C PHE A 234 17.75 -7.17 9.17
N LYS A 235 18.47 -8.03 8.44
CA LYS A 235 19.74 -7.67 7.82
C LYS A 235 19.68 -7.80 6.31
N VAL A 236 20.01 -6.71 5.63
CA VAL A 236 20.32 -6.67 4.20
C VAL A 236 21.81 -6.45 4.10
N ALA A 237 22.58 -7.49 3.81
CA ALA A 237 24.01 -7.38 3.58
C ALA A 237 24.30 -7.19 2.08
N ALA A 238 25.27 -6.33 1.73
CA ALA A 238 25.81 -6.33 0.38
C ALA A 238 26.41 -7.73 0.14
N GLY A 239 25.88 -8.47 -0.84
CA GLY A 239 26.32 -9.83 -1.11
C GLY A 239 27.83 -9.89 -1.33
N LEU A 240 28.50 -10.86 -0.69
CA LEU A 240 29.96 -11.07 -0.77
C LEU A 240 30.49 -11.19 -2.21
N SER A 241 29.64 -11.57 -3.17
CA SER A 241 30.01 -11.79 -4.59
C SER A 241 29.39 -10.78 -5.57
N SER A 242 28.29 -10.11 -5.22
CA SER A 242 27.65 -9.07 -6.04
C SER A 242 26.60 -8.31 -5.22
N PRO A 243 26.47 -6.98 -5.38
CA PRO A 243 25.44 -6.21 -4.69
C PRO A 243 24.04 -6.64 -5.13
N LEU A 244 23.13 -6.79 -4.15
CA LEU A 244 21.71 -7.09 -4.40
C LEU A 244 21.10 -6.02 -5.32
N PRO A 245 20.24 -6.39 -6.30
CA PRO A 245 19.53 -5.41 -7.13
C PRO A 245 18.34 -4.76 -6.42
N LEU A 246 18.26 -4.90 -5.09
CA LEU A 246 17.17 -4.41 -4.26
C LEU A 246 17.08 -2.88 -4.37
N LYS A 247 15.96 -2.41 -4.90
CA LYS A 247 15.64 -0.98 -5.13
C LYS A 247 14.60 -0.46 -4.14
N HIS A 248 13.71 -1.34 -3.67
CA HIS A 248 12.59 -0.97 -2.81
C HIS A 248 12.50 -1.90 -1.61
N LEU A 249 12.58 -1.33 -0.41
CA LEU A 249 12.42 -2.04 0.86
C LEU A 249 11.33 -1.37 1.69
N GLU A 250 10.36 -2.16 2.16
CA GLU A 250 9.32 -1.72 3.09
C GLU A 250 9.22 -2.68 4.27
N VAL A 251 9.27 -2.15 5.49
CA VAL A 251 9.02 -2.90 6.72
C VAL A 251 7.97 -2.14 7.52
N ALA A 252 6.78 -2.71 7.69
CA ALA A 252 5.65 -2.05 8.33
C ALA A 252 5.05 -2.87 9.47
N HIS A 253 4.69 -2.23 10.57
CA HIS A 253 3.93 -2.79 11.70
C HIS A 253 4.47 -4.13 12.26
N CYS A 254 5.79 -4.34 12.21
CA CYS A 254 6.47 -5.52 12.75
C CYS A 254 6.86 -5.26 14.21
N LYS A 255 5.97 -5.60 15.15
CA LYS A 255 6.05 -5.15 16.55
C LYS A 255 7.27 -5.63 17.34
N ASN A 256 7.79 -6.81 16.99
CA ASN A 256 8.91 -7.43 17.70
C ASN A 256 10.27 -7.08 17.09
N LEU A 257 10.29 -6.27 16.02
CA LEU A 257 11.49 -5.85 15.33
C LEU A 257 12.29 -4.88 16.20
N LYS A 258 13.54 -5.25 16.48
CA LYS A 258 14.46 -4.51 17.36
C LYS A 258 15.62 -3.89 16.60
N GLU A 259 16.02 -4.50 15.48
CA GLU A 259 17.22 -4.12 14.74
C GLU A 259 17.03 -4.27 13.25
N ILE A 260 17.50 -3.26 12.50
CA ILE A 260 17.58 -3.25 11.05
C ILE A 260 18.98 -2.81 10.64
N GLU A 261 19.69 -3.67 9.90
CA GLU A 261 20.96 -3.34 9.26
C GLU A 261 20.79 -3.37 7.73
N ILE A 262 21.01 -2.24 7.06
CA ILE A 262 20.88 -2.13 5.60
C ILE A 262 22.23 -1.74 5.01
N ASP A 263 22.79 -2.62 4.20
CA ASP A 263 23.93 -2.40 3.32
C ASP A 263 23.48 -2.70 1.88
N ALA A 264 23.01 -1.67 1.18
CA ALA A 264 22.33 -1.81 -0.10
C ALA A 264 22.59 -0.62 -1.04
N PRO A 265 23.64 -0.66 -1.88
CA PRO A 265 24.02 0.45 -2.78
C PRO A 265 23.04 0.77 -3.89
N ASN A 266 22.18 -0.18 -4.25
CA ASN A 266 21.16 -0.02 -5.27
C ASN A 266 19.79 0.39 -4.69
N LEU A 267 19.66 0.51 -3.37
CA LEU A 267 18.39 0.84 -2.73
C LEU A 267 18.01 2.28 -3.05
N THR A 268 16.86 2.47 -3.71
CA THR A 268 16.33 3.79 -4.09
C THR A 268 15.23 4.27 -3.15
N TYR A 269 14.51 3.34 -2.51
CA TYR A 269 13.42 3.65 -1.60
C TYR A 269 13.44 2.74 -0.37
N PHE A 270 13.32 3.35 0.81
CA PHE A 270 13.15 2.64 2.07
C PHE A 270 11.96 3.20 2.85
N LYS A 271 11.08 2.31 3.31
CA LYS A 271 10.00 2.63 4.25
C LYS A 271 10.12 1.81 5.52
N LEU A 272 10.09 2.49 6.65
CA LEU A 272 9.93 1.90 7.97
C LEU A 272 8.69 2.50 8.63
N ASP A 273 7.73 1.65 8.96
CA ASP A 273 6.51 2.06 9.65
C ASP A 273 6.28 1.11 10.83
N GLY A 274 6.00 1.64 12.01
CA GLY A 274 5.60 0.81 13.12
C GLY A 274 5.81 1.48 14.45
N ARG A 275 5.04 1.04 15.44
CA ARG A 275 5.22 1.47 16.83
C ARG A 275 6.26 0.57 17.47
N PHE A 276 7.40 1.14 17.85
CA PHE A 276 8.50 0.45 18.53
C PHE A 276 8.64 1.00 19.97
N PRO A 277 7.94 0.42 20.97
CA PRO A 277 7.93 0.88 22.36
C PRO A 277 9.33 1.07 22.96
N ASP A 278 10.23 0.13 22.68
CA ASP A 278 11.59 0.09 23.22
C ASP A 278 12.62 0.79 22.30
N GLY A 279 12.15 1.48 21.25
CA GLY A 279 12.99 1.98 20.16
C GLY A 279 13.39 0.89 19.16
N ILE A 280 14.06 1.31 18.08
CA ILE A 280 14.59 0.43 17.03
C ILE A 280 16.02 0.85 16.69
N ASN A 281 16.94 -0.13 16.65
CA ASN A 281 18.31 0.11 16.18
C ASN A 281 18.34 0.06 14.66
N LEU A 282 18.35 1.23 14.01
CA LEU A 282 18.43 1.34 12.56
C LEU A 282 19.84 1.75 12.13
N ARG A 283 20.52 0.86 11.40
CA ARG A 283 21.84 1.10 10.80
C ARG A 283 21.73 1.02 9.29
N MET A 284 22.15 2.07 8.62
CA MET A 284 22.19 2.14 7.16
C MET A 284 23.62 2.45 6.71
N GLU A 285 24.17 1.60 5.85
CA GLU A 285 25.50 1.69 5.26
C GLU A 285 25.39 1.56 3.73
N ASN A 286 26.32 2.19 3.01
CA ASN A 286 26.37 2.18 1.54
C ASN A 286 25.04 2.51 0.83
N ILE A 287 24.20 3.40 1.36
CA ILE A 287 22.88 3.76 0.76
C ILE A 287 22.99 4.87 -0.31
N SER A 288 24.01 4.84 -1.16
CA SER A 288 24.35 5.94 -2.08
C SER A 288 23.31 6.25 -3.16
N SER A 289 22.36 5.34 -3.41
CA SER A 289 21.30 5.51 -4.41
C SER A 289 19.95 5.88 -3.80
N LEU A 290 19.86 6.06 -2.49
CA LEU A 290 18.59 6.29 -1.80
C LEU A 290 18.05 7.68 -2.16
N THR A 291 16.90 7.69 -2.84
CA THR A 291 16.19 8.92 -3.23
C THR A 291 14.92 9.13 -2.42
N GLY A 292 14.35 8.08 -1.82
CA GLY A 292 13.16 8.17 -0.99
C GLY A 292 13.28 7.46 0.35
N LEU A 293 12.86 8.14 1.42
CA LEU A 293 12.88 7.62 2.78
C LEU A 293 11.58 7.96 3.50
N ASP A 294 10.89 6.95 4.00
CA ASP A 294 9.63 7.10 4.72
C ASP A 294 9.74 6.48 6.12
N LEU A 295 9.57 7.28 7.18
CA LEU A 295 9.71 6.88 8.59
C LEU A 295 8.43 7.20 9.39
N TYR A 296 7.57 6.21 9.60
CA TYR A 296 6.28 6.36 10.30
C TYR A 296 6.30 5.72 11.69
N ASN A 297 5.49 6.25 12.62
CA ASN A 297 5.17 5.64 13.92
C ASN A 297 6.34 5.38 14.89
N MET A 298 7.53 5.89 14.58
CA MET A 298 8.67 5.87 15.48
C MET A 298 8.40 6.77 16.69
N ILE A 299 8.58 6.24 17.91
CA ILE A 299 8.26 6.94 19.17
C ILE A 299 9.25 8.08 19.45
N ASP A 300 10.40 8.10 18.79
CA ASP A 300 11.43 9.13 18.93
C ASP A 300 12.22 9.34 17.61
N PRO A 301 11.61 9.92 16.55
CA PRO A 301 12.25 10.09 15.26
C PRO A 301 12.75 11.51 15.06
N GLY A 302 13.24 12.17 16.13
CA GLY A 302 14.05 13.35 15.91
C GLY A 302 15.09 13.02 14.81
N PRO A 303 15.50 13.97 13.94
CA PRO A 303 16.41 13.77 12.81
C PRO A 303 17.85 13.48 13.24
N VAL A 304 18.00 12.79 14.37
CA VAL A 304 19.20 12.33 15.04
C VAL A 304 19.95 11.26 14.23
N PHE A 305 19.46 10.82 13.05
CA PHE A 305 20.04 9.68 12.32
C PHE A 305 20.42 9.92 10.86
N LEU A 306 20.36 11.14 10.33
CA LEU A 306 20.72 11.41 8.94
C LEU A 306 22.06 12.17 8.83
N PRO A 307 23.23 11.53 9.01
CA PRO A 307 24.49 12.17 8.67
C PRO A 307 24.51 12.45 7.16
N ARG A 308 24.72 13.70 6.78
CA ARG A 308 24.73 14.28 5.41
C ARG A 308 25.48 13.42 4.41
N ALA A 309 26.60 12.83 4.82
CA ALA A 309 27.42 11.97 3.97
C ALA A 309 26.64 10.77 3.39
N LYS A 310 25.59 10.28 4.08
CA LYS A 310 24.82 9.10 3.67
C LYS A 310 23.57 9.42 2.83
N PHE A 311 23.08 10.67 2.86
CA PHE A 311 21.79 11.05 2.24
C PHE A 311 21.92 12.12 1.13
N ALA A 312 23.09 12.21 0.50
CA ALA A 312 23.39 13.22 -0.51
C ALA A 312 22.50 13.18 -1.77
N ARG A 313 21.71 12.11 -1.99
CA ARG A 313 20.77 11.98 -3.12
C ARG A 313 19.31 11.93 -2.70
N LEU A 314 19.01 12.09 -1.40
CA LEU A 314 17.66 11.98 -0.90
C LEU A 314 16.80 13.11 -1.46
N GLU A 315 15.76 12.76 -2.22
CA GLU A 315 14.84 13.70 -2.87
C GLU A 315 13.51 13.81 -2.15
N THR A 316 13.03 12.70 -1.54
CA THR A 316 11.76 12.64 -0.83
C THR A 316 11.95 12.10 0.58
N LEU A 317 11.47 12.83 1.58
CA LEU A 317 11.51 12.42 2.97
C LEU A 317 10.10 12.52 3.55
N THR A 318 9.60 11.41 4.09
CA THR A 318 8.41 11.39 4.90
C THR A 318 8.77 10.99 6.32
N PHE A 319 8.30 11.75 7.31
CA PHE A 319 8.45 11.31 8.69
C PHE A 319 7.28 11.72 9.57
N MET A 320 7.10 11.01 10.68
CA MET A 320 6.13 11.36 11.70
C MET A 320 6.76 12.23 12.78
N PHE A 321 6.05 13.26 13.20
CA PHE A 321 6.45 14.26 14.17
C PHE A 321 5.47 14.25 15.35
N ASP A 322 5.89 13.71 16.50
CA ASP A 322 5.12 13.81 17.75
C ASP A 322 5.42 15.14 18.43
N ALA A 323 4.50 16.09 18.26
CA ALA A 323 4.62 17.45 18.77
C ALA A 323 4.87 17.45 20.29
N ARG A 324 4.23 16.52 21.02
CA ARG A 324 4.25 16.44 22.50
C ARG A 324 5.60 16.06 23.09
N LYS A 325 6.49 15.50 22.27
CA LYS A 325 7.74 14.85 22.72
C LYS A 325 8.99 15.39 22.05
N ALA A 326 8.84 15.98 20.86
CA ALA A 326 9.99 16.20 20.01
C ALA A 326 10.94 17.26 20.54
N LYS A 327 12.22 16.88 20.64
CA LYS A 327 13.36 17.80 20.80
C LYS A 327 14.26 17.61 19.60
N PHE A 328 14.33 18.61 18.72
CA PHE A 328 15.32 18.61 17.65
C PHE A 328 16.69 19.01 18.19
N PRO A 329 17.78 18.42 17.67
CA PRO A 329 19.11 18.97 17.93
C PRO A 329 19.18 20.40 17.38
N ARG A 330 19.94 21.27 18.06
CA ARG A 330 20.11 22.68 17.64
C ARG A 330 20.75 22.85 16.26
N SER A 331 21.41 21.81 15.76
CA SER A 331 22.03 21.76 14.43
C SER A 331 21.57 20.50 13.73
N ILE A 332 20.92 20.67 12.59
CA ILE A 332 20.54 19.61 11.65
C ILE A 332 21.40 19.82 10.42
N GLU A 333 22.05 18.76 9.94
CA GLU A 333 22.88 18.86 8.74
C GLU A 333 22.01 19.09 7.49
N GLU A 334 22.54 19.84 6.52
CA GLU A 334 21.79 20.22 5.33
C GLU A 334 21.47 19.02 4.41
N LEU A 335 20.19 18.86 4.08
CA LEU A 335 19.65 17.92 3.10
C LEU A 335 19.49 18.66 1.75
N THR A 336 20.61 18.91 1.09
CA THR A 336 20.67 19.79 -0.09
C THR A 336 19.92 19.28 -1.32
N SER A 337 19.66 17.98 -1.42
CA SER A 337 18.95 17.39 -2.57
C SER A 337 17.46 17.17 -2.33
N LEU A 338 16.97 17.45 -1.11
CA LEU A 338 15.60 17.16 -0.74
C LEU A 338 14.64 18.13 -1.45
N LYS A 339 13.74 17.56 -2.26
CA LYS A 339 12.74 18.29 -3.04
C LYS A 339 11.35 18.21 -2.42
N GLN A 340 11.05 17.12 -1.73
CA GLN A 340 9.73 16.88 -1.14
C GLN A 340 9.88 16.44 0.32
N LEU A 341 9.16 17.12 1.21
CA LEU A 341 9.09 16.81 2.63
C LEU A 341 7.64 16.60 3.03
N THR A 342 7.31 15.42 3.53
CA THR A 342 6.00 15.12 4.12
C THR A 342 6.15 14.88 5.61
N VAL A 343 5.40 15.62 6.42
CA VAL A 343 5.43 15.53 7.87
C VAL A 343 4.05 15.12 8.38
N TYR A 344 3.97 14.00 9.09
CA TYR A 344 2.76 13.58 9.80
C TYR A 344 2.82 14.06 11.24
N VAL A 345 1.97 15.00 11.62
CA VAL A 345 1.98 15.62 12.95
C VAL A 345 1.02 14.89 13.87
N LEU A 346 1.54 14.34 14.98
CA LEU A 346 0.77 13.82 16.10
C LEU A 346 0.74 14.83 17.25
N GLY A 347 -0.41 14.98 17.89
CA GLY A 347 -0.62 15.90 19.01
C GLY A 347 -1.07 17.31 18.57
N SER A 348 -1.67 18.04 19.52
CA SER A 348 -2.52 19.21 19.23
C SER A 348 -2.01 20.55 19.78
N ASP A 349 -0.83 20.65 20.39
CA ASP A 349 -0.33 21.94 20.88
C ASP A 349 0.40 22.74 19.77
N ARG A 350 -0.04 23.99 19.56
CA ARG A 350 0.50 24.92 18.56
C ARG A 350 1.97 25.26 18.77
N ASN A 351 2.44 25.27 20.02
CA ASN A 351 3.83 25.65 20.32
C ASN A 351 4.85 24.63 19.79
N GLU A 352 4.40 23.41 19.50
CA GLU A 352 5.25 22.27 19.24
C GLU A 352 5.52 22.08 17.73
N ILE A 353 4.62 22.50 16.83
CA ILE A 353 4.87 22.47 15.37
C ILE A 353 6.04 23.38 14.96
N ARG A 354 6.37 24.40 15.76
CA ARG A 354 7.59 25.23 15.56
C ARG A 354 8.86 24.39 15.58
N GLY A 355 8.83 23.21 16.22
CA GLY A 355 9.91 22.25 16.14
C GLY A 355 10.27 21.84 14.70
N LEU A 356 9.34 21.95 13.74
CA LEU A 356 9.61 21.64 12.35
C LEU A 356 10.50 22.67 11.64
N LEU A 357 10.60 23.90 12.16
CA LEU A 357 11.35 24.98 11.51
C LEU A 357 12.83 24.62 11.31
N PRO A 358 13.57 24.08 12.29
CA PRO A 358 14.91 23.53 12.08
C PRO A 358 15.02 22.55 10.89
N VAL A 359 14.05 21.64 10.72
CA VAL A 359 14.07 20.63 9.63
C VAL A 359 13.85 21.29 8.28
N ILE A 360 12.83 22.15 8.19
CA ILE A 360 12.55 22.93 6.97
C ILE A 360 13.79 23.77 6.63
N ASN A 361 14.47 24.31 7.64
CA ASN A 361 15.66 25.12 7.46
C ASN A 361 16.84 24.35 6.89
N ALA A 362 16.99 23.08 7.26
CA ALA A 362 18.01 22.19 6.75
C ALA A 362 17.78 21.75 5.29
N CYS A 363 16.65 22.10 4.66
CA CYS A 363 16.29 21.64 3.32
C CYS A 363 16.26 22.81 2.31
N PRO A 364 17.42 23.31 1.83
CA PRO A 364 17.48 24.52 1.00
C PRO A 364 16.86 24.38 -0.39
N SER A 365 16.75 23.16 -0.93
CA SER A 365 16.15 22.89 -2.25
C SER A 365 14.72 22.37 -2.16
N LEU A 366 14.08 22.51 -0.99
CA LEU A 366 12.74 22.01 -0.77
C LEU A 366 11.73 22.74 -1.66
N TYR A 367 11.10 21.98 -2.56
CA TYR A 367 10.11 22.47 -3.52
C TYR A 367 8.67 22.28 -3.00
N GLN A 368 8.39 21.13 -2.40
CA GLN A 368 7.07 20.76 -1.89
C GLN A 368 7.14 20.40 -0.40
N LEU A 369 6.26 21.01 0.39
CA LEU A 369 6.09 20.73 1.81
C LEU A 369 4.64 20.29 2.09
N SER A 370 4.49 19.04 2.52
CA SER A 370 3.21 18.46 2.90
C SER A 370 3.15 18.28 4.43
N VAL A 371 2.17 18.89 5.10
CA VAL A 371 1.92 18.72 6.53
C VAL A 371 0.58 18.02 6.73
N ARG A 372 0.62 16.81 7.28
CA ARG A 372 -0.55 15.95 7.48
C ARG A 372 -0.85 15.87 8.96
N MET A 373 -2.00 16.37 9.39
CA MET A 373 -2.39 16.41 10.79
C MET A 373 -3.21 15.19 11.14
N ASP A 374 -2.84 14.51 12.23
CA ASP A 374 -3.66 13.44 12.78
C ASP A 374 -4.84 14.04 13.58
N THR A 375 -6.04 13.52 13.33
CA THR A 375 -7.29 13.98 13.94
C THR A 375 -7.78 13.07 15.07
N ASP A 376 -7.04 12.02 15.42
CA ASP A 376 -7.49 10.97 16.35
C ASP A 376 -7.61 11.39 17.84
N GLU A 377 -7.27 12.63 18.23
CA GLU A 377 -7.37 13.08 19.62
C GLU A 377 -8.52 14.06 19.87
N GLU A 378 -9.74 13.52 20.01
CA GLU A 378 -10.92 14.23 20.57
C GLU A 378 -10.78 14.63 22.06
N LYS A 379 -9.61 14.43 22.69
CA LYS A 379 -9.50 14.54 24.16
C LYS A 379 -8.91 15.83 24.71
N ASP A 380 -8.42 16.75 23.87
CA ASP A 380 -7.85 17.98 24.40
C ASP A 380 -8.71 19.22 24.13
N SER A 381 -9.63 19.47 25.08
CA SER A 381 -10.41 20.70 25.18
C SER A 381 -9.61 21.88 25.73
N SER A 382 -8.28 21.74 25.92
CA SER A 382 -7.40 22.79 26.43
C SER A 382 -6.55 23.48 25.35
N CYS A 383 -7.08 23.66 24.15
CA CYS A 383 -6.45 24.53 23.15
C CYS A 383 -6.53 26.00 23.63
N ARG A 384 -5.51 26.47 24.35
CA ARG A 384 -5.43 27.84 24.88
C ARG A 384 -5.50 28.86 23.75
N ILE A 385 -6.41 29.83 23.91
CA ILE A 385 -6.55 30.97 23.00
C ILE A 385 -5.28 31.80 23.03
N TRP A 386 -4.94 32.29 21.83
CA TRP A 386 -3.77 33.04 21.42
C TRP A 386 -3.39 34.24 22.32
N GLY A 387 -2.09 34.37 22.55
CA GLY A 387 -1.38 35.64 22.75
C GLY A 387 -0.24 35.70 21.74
N GLY A 388 -0.11 36.82 21.02
CA GLY A 388 0.88 37.01 19.97
C GLY A 388 2.31 36.77 20.48
N SER A 389 2.99 35.79 19.89
CA SER A 389 4.45 35.73 19.91
C SER A 389 4.95 36.05 18.51
N GLU A 390 6.09 36.73 18.44
CA GLU A 390 6.82 37.04 17.22
C GLU A 390 6.99 35.76 16.39
N MET A 391 6.55 35.80 15.13
CA MET A 391 6.83 34.75 14.17
C MET A 391 8.25 35.00 13.67
N GLU A 392 9.14 34.02 13.81
CA GLU A 392 10.45 34.08 13.17
C GLU A 392 10.25 34.24 11.65
N GLU A 393 10.77 35.33 11.09
CA GLU A 393 10.74 35.57 9.64
C GLU A 393 11.78 34.66 8.97
N MET A 394 11.30 33.89 7.99
CA MET A 394 12.08 32.89 7.27
C MET A 394 11.68 32.92 5.79
N HIS A 395 12.27 33.84 5.02
CA HIS A 395 11.99 33.91 3.59
C HIS A 395 12.56 32.71 2.85
N ARG A 396 11.69 31.89 2.23
CA ARG A 396 12.07 30.76 1.38
C ARG A 396 11.52 30.94 -0.03
N GLU A 397 12.43 30.91 -1.00
CA GLU A 397 12.14 31.01 -2.43
C GLU A 397 12.09 29.64 -3.13
N SER A 398 12.53 28.58 -2.45
CA SER A 398 12.53 27.23 -3.03
C SER A 398 11.14 26.58 -3.00
N ILE A 399 10.35 26.88 -1.96
CA ILE A 399 9.07 26.24 -1.70
C ILE A 399 8.00 26.88 -2.61
N LYS A 400 7.40 26.04 -3.45
CA LYS A 400 6.37 26.44 -4.42
C LYS A 400 5.04 25.76 -4.18
N VAL A 401 5.05 24.58 -3.55
CA VAL A 401 3.85 23.81 -3.25
C VAL A 401 3.76 23.53 -1.76
N VAL A 402 2.65 23.92 -1.15
CA VAL A 402 2.32 23.53 0.22
C VAL A 402 1.05 22.70 0.20
N GLU A 403 1.07 21.55 0.86
CA GLU A 403 -0.11 20.72 1.10
C GLU A 403 -0.37 20.65 2.60
N VAL A 404 -1.61 20.89 3.00
CA VAL A 404 -2.05 20.68 4.38
C VAL A 404 -3.25 19.74 4.35
N SER A 405 -3.13 18.60 5.02
CA SER A 405 -4.20 17.61 5.13
C SER A 405 -4.60 17.34 6.59
N GLY A 406 -5.80 16.81 6.79
CA GLY A 406 -6.29 16.46 8.12
C GLY A 406 -6.71 17.66 8.99
N PHE A 407 -7.06 18.79 8.38
CA PHE A 407 -7.54 19.98 9.10
C PHE A 407 -8.99 19.85 9.59
N ALA A 408 -9.43 18.66 9.97
CA ALA A 408 -10.77 18.38 10.42
C ALA A 408 -10.81 18.42 11.97
N GLY A 409 -11.72 19.20 12.57
CA GLY A 409 -11.83 19.38 14.03
C GLY A 409 -11.07 20.59 14.60
N SER A 410 -11.43 21.05 15.80
CA SER A 410 -11.03 22.37 16.33
C SER A 410 -9.52 22.52 16.57
N ALA A 411 -8.85 21.53 17.15
CA ALA A 411 -7.43 21.58 17.45
C ALA A 411 -6.55 21.52 16.18
N ALA A 412 -6.80 20.54 15.29
CA ALA A 412 -6.12 20.42 14.01
C ALA A 412 -6.36 21.66 13.12
N THR A 413 -7.57 22.22 13.17
CA THR A 413 -7.89 23.49 12.49
C THR A 413 -7.02 24.64 12.98
N HIS A 414 -6.80 24.75 14.29
CA HIS A 414 -6.02 25.83 14.87
C HIS A 414 -4.53 25.74 14.53
N THR A 415 -3.97 24.55 14.61
CA THR A 415 -2.58 24.25 14.24
C THR A 415 -2.37 24.40 12.73
N GLY A 416 -3.31 23.91 11.92
CA GLY A 416 -3.36 24.11 10.47
C GLY A 416 -3.40 25.57 10.09
N ARG A 417 -4.29 26.36 10.69
CA ARG A 417 -4.37 27.82 10.45
C ARG A 417 -3.07 28.53 10.76
N TRP A 418 -2.42 28.21 11.89
CA TRP A 418 -1.12 28.80 12.22
C TRP A 418 -0.06 28.50 11.16
N PHE A 419 0.04 27.23 10.74
CA PHE A 419 1.04 26.82 9.74
C PHE A 419 0.75 27.45 8.37
N LEU A 420 -0.51 27.59 8.00
CA LEU A 420 -0.92 28.27 6.78
C LEU A 420 -0.58 29.76 6.82
N ASP A 421 -0.83 30.44 7.94
CA ASP A 421 -0.41 31.84 8.14
C ASP A 421 1.11 31.98 8.07
N TYR A 422 1.85 31.02 8.62
CA TYR A 422 3.30 30.95 8.50
C TYR A 422 3.75 30.80 7.05
N ALA A 423 3.20 29.82 6.32
CA ALA A 423 3.53 29.54 4.93
C ALA A 423 3.26 30.76 4.03
N LEU A 424 2.09 31.40 4.17
CA LEU A 424 1.71 32.56 3.36
C LEU A 424 2.59 33.80 3.61
N ARG A 425 3.17 33.93 4.81
CA ARG A 425 4.07 35.05 5.16
C ARG A 425 5.52 34.80 4.74
N ASN A 426 5.95 33.54 4.78
CA ASN A 426 7.37 33.18 4.69
C ASN A 426 7.76 32.56 3.34
N PHE A 427 6.83 31.94 2.63
CA PHE A 427 7.10 31.29 1.33
C PHE A 427 6.71 32.23 0.19
N VAL A 428 7.61 33.14 -0.13
CA VAL A 428 7.36 34.27 -1.05
C VAL A 428 7.10 33.84 -2.50
N THR A 429 7.57 32.66 -2.89
CA THR A 429 7.40 32.05 -4.23
C THR A 429 6.31 30.99 -4.26
N LEU A 430 5.42 30.94 -3.27
CA LEU A 430 4.36 29.95 -3.23
C LEU A 430 3.48 30.08 -4.49
N GLU A 431 3.36 29.00 -5.25
CA GLU A 431 2.56 28.93 -6.48
C GLU A 431 1.27 28.16 -6.25
N LYS A 432 1.28 27.18 -5.33
CA LYS A 432 0.18 26.27 -5.10
C LYS A 432 -0.03 25.93 -3.63
N LEU A 433 -1.26 26.02 -3.19
CA LEU A 433 -1.72 25.58 -1.87
C LEU A 433 -2.78 24.49 -2.03
N ILE A 434 -2.52 23.30 -1.49
CA ILE A 434 -3.43 22.16 -1.49
C ILE A 434 -4.00 21.99 -0.09
N LEU A 435 -5.32 22.05 0.04
CA LEU A 435 -6.03 21.84 1.31
C LEU A 435 -6.90 20.59 1.21
N ASP A 436 -6.46 19.49 1.82
CA ASP A 436 -7.23 18.25 1.92
C ASP A 436 -7.94 18.09 3.29
N SER A 437 -9.26 18.26 3.31
CA SER A 437 -10.06 18.18 4.55
C SER A 437 -10.28 16.76 5.05
N ARG A 438 -9.84 15.74 4.29
CA ARG A 438 -9.97 14.34 4.68
C ARG A 438 -9.07 14.05 5.88
N THR A 439 -9.60 13.26 6.82
CA THR A 439 -8.85 12.85 8.01
C THR A 439 -7.73 11.91 7.58
N CYS A 440 -6.53 12.13 8.11
CA CYS A 440 -5.36 11.31 7.85
C CYS A 440 -4.98 10.61 9.16
N THR A 441 -4.92 9.29 9.16
CA THR A 441 -4.43 8.55 10.34
C THR A 441 -2.90 8.52 10.34
N SER A 442 -2.31 8.30 11.52
CA SER A 442 -0.89 7.97 11.73
C SER A 442 -0.32 6.84 10.85
N THR A 443 -1.18 6.04 10.20
CA THR A 443 -0.82 4.98 9.25
C THR A 443 -0.88 5.41 7.78
N GLY A 444 -1.08 6.71 7.50
CA GLY A 444 -1.15 7.27 6.15
C GLY A 444 -2.46 6.99 5.40
N ARG A 445 -3.48 6.42 6.07
CA ARG A 445 -4.80 6.19 5.47
C ARG A 445 -5.64 7.47 5.52
N ILE A 446 -6.35 7.74 4.43
CA ILE A 446 -7.19 8.93 4.26
C ILE A 446 -8.67 8.52 4.34
N PHE A 447 -9.44 9.15 5.22
CA PHE A 447 -10.87 8.88 5.41
C PHE A 447 -11.71 10.14 5.18
N LYS A 448 -13.01 9.94 4.89
CA LYS A 448 -13.95 11.07 4.89
C LYS A 448 -14.08 11.60 6.32
N ALA A 449 -13.87 12.90 6.48
CA ALA A 449 -14.07 13.55 7.77
C ALA A 449 -15.53 13.44 8.23
N PRO A 450 -15.79 13.27 9.54
CA PRO A 450 -17.10 13.45 10.14
C PRO A 450 -17.75 14.79 9.72
N ARG A 451 -19.07 14.79 9.51
CA ARG A 451 -19.81 15.93 8.93
C ARG A 451 -19.54 17.27 9.64
N VAL A 452 -19.52 17.28 10.97
CA VAL A 452 -19.25 18.48 11.79
C VAL A 452 -17.82 18.98 11.58
N GLN A 453 -16.85 18.07 11.47
CA GLN A 453 -15.45 18.43 11.23
C GLN A 453 -15.23 18.95 9.80
N ALA A 454 -15.99 18.43 8.83
CA ALA A 454 -16.00 18.92 7.45
C ALA A 454 -16.58 20.34 7.33
N GLU A 455 -17.59 20.71 8.11
CA GLU A 455 -18.16 22.07 8.14
C GLU A 455 -17.13 23.10 8.65
N VAL A 456 -16.46 22.81 9.77
CA VAL A 456 -15.37 23.65 10.30
C VAL A 456 -14.23 23.81 9.28
N ALA A 457 -13.87 22.73 8.61
CA ALA A 457 -12.89 22.72 7.52
C ALA A 457 -13.29 23.65 6.36
N VAL A 458 -14.56 23.63 5.93
CA VAL A 458 -15.08 24.51 4.88
C VAL A 458 -15.02 25.98 5.30
N GLU A 459 -15.38 26.33 6.52
CA GLU A 459 -15.27 27.70 7.03
C GLU A 459 -13.83 28.20 7.01
N CYS A 460 -12.87 27.36 7.41
CA CYS A 460 -11.44 27.70 7.34
C CYS A 460 -11.00 28.00 5.90
N ILE A 461 -11.36 27.13 4.97
CA ILE A 461 -11.05 27.29 3.55
C ILE A 461 -11.62 28.61 3.03
N GLN A 462 -12.87 28.95 3.38
CA GLN A 462 -13.50 30.21 2.97
C GLN A 462 -12.77 31.43 3.55
N MET A 463 -12.38 31.40 4.83
CA MET A 463 -11.58 32.46 5.44
C MET A 463 -10.18 32.61 4.81
N LEU A 464 -9.57 31.51 4.37
CA LEU A 464 -8.26 31.54 3.71
C LEU A 464 -8.34 32.10 2.29
N LYS A 465 -9.42 31.80 1.55
CA LYS A 465 -9.65 32.33 0.19
C LYS A 465 -9.60 33.86 0.14
N SER A 466 -10.06 34.55 1.17
CA SER A 466 -10.02 36.02 1.21
C SER A 466 -8.63 36.60 1.50
N ARG A 467 -7.69 35.77 1.96
CA ARG A 467 -6.33 36.17 2.37
C ARG A 467 -5.24 35.64 1.43
N LEU A 468 -5.59 34.74 0.51
CA LEU A 468 -4.67 34.16 -0.46
C LEU A 468 -4.26 35.20 -1.50
N PRO A 469 -2.95 35.37 -1.76
CA PRO A 469 -2.49 36.17 -2.89
C PRO A 469 -3.06 35.64 -4.20
N SER A 470 -3.37 36.54 -5.15
CA SER A 470 -3.91 36.16 -6.46
C SER A 470 -2.98 35.28 -7.31
N THR A 471 -1.70 35.22 -6.94
CA THR A 471 -0.67 34.39 -7.59
C THR A 471 -0.65 32.94 -7.11
N VAL A 472 -1.38 32.59 -6.05
CA VAL A 472 -1.39 31.24 -5.47
C VAL A 472 -2.62 30.46 -5.93
N GLU A 473 -2.42 29.34 -6.60
CA GLU A 473 -3.47 28.38 -6.95
C GLU A 473 -3.94 27.64 -5.68
N LEU A 474 -5.21 27.77 -5.32
CA LEU A 474 -5.83 26.97 -4.25
C LEU A 474 -6.49 25.72 -4.83
N VAL A 475 -6.02 24.54 -4.43
CA VAL A 475 -6.59 23.24 -4.80
C VAL A 475 -7.23 22.58 -3.58
N ILE A 476 -8.47 22.12 -3.76
CA ILE A 476 -9.22 21.38 -2.74
C ILE A 476 -9.61 20.04 -3.38
N PRO A 477 -8.97 18.92 -2.98
CA PRO A 477 -9.32 17.61 -3.49
C PRO A 477 -10.79 17.31 -3.23
N VAL A 478 -11.51 16.87 -4.27
CA VAL A 478 -12.92 16.48 -4.15
C VAL A 478 -13.01 15.15 -3.39
N SER A 479 -13.92 15.08 -2.41
CA SER A 479 -14.06 13.97 -1.47
C SER A 479 -15.00 12.85 -1.90
#